data_AF-A0A960Y9L0-F1
#
_entry.id   AF-A0A960Y9L0-F1
#
_cell.length_a   1.000
_cell.length_b   1.000
_cell.length_c   1.000
_cell.angle_alpha   90.00
_cell.angle_beta   90.00
_cell.angle_gamma   90.00
#
_symmetry.space_group_name_H-M   'P 1'
#
loop_
_entity.id
_entity.type
_entity.pdbx_description
1 polymer ?
#
loop_
_entity_poly.entity_id
_entity_poly.type
_entity_poly.pdbx_seq_one_letter_code
_entity_poly.pdbx_strand_id
1 'polypeptide(L)'
;FADFEQWDDAMKDRARETAQALKATIEPAAAPAQKKKPTKLSYKEQREFDGMEEAILLAEEELAAAQSDLADPAVATDPTRVGAAHARFEKAQAAVEALYARWAELEQKQAELAG
;
A
#
# COMPACT_ATOMS: atom_id res chain seq x y z
N PHE A 1 -7.44 -15.22 2.22
CA PHE A 1 -6.60 -14.10 1.77
C PHE A 1 -7.04 -12.86 2.51
N ALA A 2 -6.61 -12.79 3.77
CA ALA A 2 -6.75 -11.65 4.67
C ALA A 2 -5.33 -11.49 5.21
N ASP A 3 -4.73 -10.29 5.11
CA ASP A 3 -3.59 -9.85 5.94
C ASP A 3 -2.85 -8.64 5.32
N PHE A 4 -3.55 -7.54 5.06
CA PHE A 4 -2.86 -6.24 4.95
C PHE A 4 -3.48 -5.21 5.90
N GLU A 5 -4.81 -5.16 5.97
CA GLU A 5 -5.53 -4.29 6.91
C GLU A 5 -5.44 -4.80 8.36
N GLN A 6 -5.44 -6.13 8.56
CA GLN A 6 -5.34 -6.74 9.90
C GLN A 6 -3.99 -6.51 10.60
N TRP A 7 -2.92 -6.30 9.83
CA TRP A 7 -1.59 -6.08 10.41
C TRP A 7 -1.41 -4.64 10.93
N ASP A 8 -2.12 -3.67 10.33
CA ASP A 8 -2.06 -2.27 10.74
C ASP A 8 -2.91 -2.00 12.00
N ASP A 9 -4.09 -2.60 12.09
CA ASP A 9 -4.97 -2.48 13.26
C ASP A 9 -4.42 -3.23 14.49
N ALA A 10 -3.91 -4.45 14.32
CA ALA A 10 -3.35 -5.23 15.43
C ALA A 10 -2.13 -4.55 16.10
N MET A 11 -1.37 -3.76 15.33
CA MET A 11 -0.22 -3.01 15.86
C MET A 11 -0.65 -1.73 16.58
N LYS A 12 -1.70 -1.05 16.08
CA LYS A 12 -2.31 0.13 16.70
C LYS A 12 -2.99 -0.20 18.02
N ASP A 13 -3.70 -1.33 18.09
CA ASP A 13 -4.37 -1.77 19.31
C ASP A 13 -3.36 -2.15 20.39
N ARG A 14 -2.33 -2.92 20.04
CA ARG A 14 -1.25 -3.27 20.98
C ARG A 14 -0.45 -2.05 21.44
N ALA A 15 -0.24 -1.05 20.57
CA ALA A 15 0.39 0.22 20.93
C ALA A 15 -0.51 1.10 21.82
N ARG A 16 -1.84 1.08 21.63
CA ARG A 16 -2.80 1.80 22.47
C ARG A 16 -2.95 1.16 23.84
N GLU A 17 -2.97 -0.17 23.92
CA GLU A 17 -3.05 -0.91 25.19
C GLU A 17 -1.79 -0.71 26.03
N THR A 18 -0.61 -0.81 25.41
CA THR A 18 0.67 -0.54 26.09
C THR A 18 0.81 0.94 26.49
N ALA A 19 0.40 1.87 25.63
CA ALA A 19 0.44 3.30 25.94
C ALA A 19 -0.55 3.72 27.04
N GLN A 20 -1.75 3.12 27.10
CA GLN A 20 -2.71 3.36 28.17
C GLN A 20 -2.26 2.77 29.51
N ALA A 21 -1.63 1.58 29.48
CA ALA A 21 -1.07 0.95 30.68
C ALA A 21 0.10 1.75 31.27
N LEU A 22 0.95 2.36 30.43
CA LEU A 22 2.06 3.22 30.90
C LEU A 22 1.62 4.63 31.34
N LYS A 23 0.57 5.21 30.74
CA LYS A 23 0.09 6.55 31.08
C LYS A 23 -0.59 6.64 32.45
N ALA A 24 -1.09 5.54 32.99
CA ALA A 24 -1.80 5.53 34.27
C ALA A 24 -0.88 5.64 35.50
N THR A 25 0.45 5.54 35.35
CA THR A 25 1.36 5.40 36.50
C THR A 25 2.30 6.58 36.72
N ILE A 26 2.44 7.52 35.78
CA ILE A 26 3.42 8.61 35.92
C ILE A 26 2.87 9.90 35.30
N GLU A 27 2.34 10.79 36.14
CA GLU A 27 2.29 12.21 35.84
C GLU A 27 3.17 12.96 36.86
N PRO A 28 4.00 13.90 36.38
CA PRO A 28 3.54 15.29 36.45
C PRO A 28 3.66 16.03 35.11
N ALA A 29 2.75 16.98 34.94
CA ALA A 29 2.60 17.87 33.79
C ALA A 29 3.91 18.60 33.44
N ALA A 30 4.53 18.19 32.32
CA ALA A 30 5.56 18.95 31.62
C ALA A 30 4.96 19.52 30.33
N ALA A 31 5.24 20.79 30.04
CA ALA A 31 4.82 21.48 28.82
C ALA A 31 5.13 20.64 27.56
N PRO A 32 4.25 20.63 26.54
CA PRO A 32 4.40 19.75 25.39
C PRO A 32 5.68 20.12 24.63
N ALA A 33 6.72 19.29 24.78
CA ALA A 33 7.89 19.35 23.93
C ALA A 33 7.42 19.23 22.47
N GLN A 34 7.72 20.24 21.65
CA GLN A 34 7.43 20.18 20.22
C GLN A 34 8.14 18.95 19.65
N LYS A 35 7.36 17.94 19.27
CA LYS A 35 7.89 16.73 18.65
C LYS A 35 8.62 17.15 17.37
N LYS A 36 9.92 16.86 17.30
CA LYS A 36 10.73 17.11 16.10
C LYS A 36 10.07 16.41 14.92
N LYS A 37 9.93 17.11 13.79
CA LYS A 37 9.43 16.52 12.55
C LYS A 37 10.39 15.40 12.11
N PRO A 38 9.88 14.28 11.59
CA PRO A 38 10.73 13.25 11.01
C PRO A 38 11.55 13.85 9.86
N THR A 39 12.73 13.29 9.60
CA THR A 39 13.65 13.70 8.51
C THR A 39 13.87 12.60 7.48
N LYS A 40 13.14 11.48 7.61
CA LYS A 40 13.20 10.32 6.72
C LYS A 40 11.89 9.55 6.79
N LEU A 41 11.61 8.78 5.73
CA LEU A 41 10.49 7.84 5.70
C LEU A 41 10.55 6.90 6.92
N SER A 42 9.39 6.45 7.37
CA SER A 42 9.35 5.39 8.38
C SER A 42 9.96 4.10 7.81
N TYR A 43 10.39 3.18 8.69
CA TYR A 43 10.94 1.89 8.23
C TYR A 43 9.98 1.10 7.33
N LYS A 44 8.67 1.19 7.61
CA LYS A 44 7.64 0.54 6.79
C LYS A 44 7.56 1.17 5.40
N GLU A 45 7.51 2.50 5.32
CA GLU A 45 7.48 3.25 4.06
C GLU A 45 8.75 3.06 3.24
N GLN A 46 9.93 3.02 3.89
CA GLN A 46 11.18 2.74 3.19
C GLN A 46 11.17 1.34 2.58
N ARG A 47 10.77 0.31 3.34
CA ARG A 47 10.67 -1.06 2.82
C ARG A 47 9.67 -1.17 1.67
N GLU A 48 8.55 -0.45 1.76
CA GLU A 48 7.57 -0.37 0.68
C GLU A 48 8.17 0.28 -0.57
N PHE A 49 8.87 1.42 -0.41
CA PHE A 49 9.55 2.11 -1.50
C PHE A 49 10.60 1.23 -2.18
N ASP A 50 11.42 0.53 -1.39
CA ASP A 50 12.48 -0.35 -1.88
C ASP A 50 11.93 -1.53 -2.73
N GLY A 51 10.70 -1.98 -2.46
CA GLY A 51 10.04 -3.06 -3.20
C GLY A 51 9.04 -2.59 -4.27
N MET A 52 8.87 -1.27 -4.43
CA MET A 52 7.82 -0.70 -5.29
C MET A 52 8.06 -1.02 -6.77
N GLU A 53 9.31 -0.94 -7.23
CA GLU A 53 9.67 -1.23 -8.62
C GLU A 53 9.32 -2.67 -9.02
N GLU A 54 9.69 -3.65 -8.20
CA GLU A 54 9.34 -5.06 -8.44
C GLU A 54 7.82 -5.28 -8.39
N ALA A 55 7.12 -4.64 -7.45
CA ALA A 55 5.66 -4.73 -7.36
C ALA A 55 4.96 -4.16 -8.61
N ILE A 56 5.44 -3.03 -9.14
CA ILE A 56 4.94 -2.42 -10.37
C ILE A 56 5.18 -3.36 -11.55
N LEU A 57 6.41 -3.87 -11.72
CA LEU A 57 6.74 -4.77 -12.82
C LEU A 57 5.84 -6.02 -12.83
N LEU A 58 5.63 -6.65 -11.68
CA LEU A 58 4.73 -7.81 -11.57
C LEU A 58 3.28 -7.45 -11.90
N ALA A 59 2.80 -6.28 -11.47
CA ALA A 59 1.44 -5.82 -11.78
C ALA A 59 1.27 -5.50 -13.28
N GLU A 60 2.30 -4.94 -13.92
CA GLU A 60 2.32 -4.68 -15.36
C GLU A 60 2.36 -5.97 -16.18
N GLU A 61 3.11 -6.99 -15.74
CA GLU A 61 3.10 -8.32 -16.35
C GLU A 61 1.71 -8.97 -16.28
N GLU A 62 1.05 -8.91 -15.13
CA GLU A 62 -0.32 -9.41 -14.97
C GLU A 62 -1.33 -8.63 -15.83
N LEU A 63 -1.15 -7.31 -15.96
CA LEU A 63 -1.97 -6.48 -16.85
C LEU A 63 -1.76 -6.87 -18.32
N ALA A 64 -0.53 -7.12 -18.75
CA ALA A 64 -0.22 -7.57 -20.10
C ALA A 64 -0.81 -8.97 -20.39
N ALA A 65 -0.75 -9.87 -19.41
CA ALA A 65 -1.38 -11.19 -19.49
C ALA A 65 -2.91 -11.07 -19.61
N ALA A 66 -3.54 -10.23 -18.78
CA ALA A 66 -4.98 -10.00 -18.83
C ALA A 66 -5.43 -9.35 -20.16
N GLN A 67 -4.61 -8.45 -20.74
CA GLN A 67 -4.86 -7.91 -22.08
C GLN A 67 -4.79 -8.99 -23.16
N SER A 68 -3.84 -9.91 -23.05
CA SER A 68 -3.69 -11.02 -23.99
C SER A 68 -4.88 -11.99 -23.90
N ASP A 69 -5.33 -12.30 -22.69
CA ASP A 69 -6.54 -13.11 -22.46
C ASP A 69 -7.77 -12.45 -23.08
N LEU A 70 -7.89 -11.12 -22.98
CA LEU A 70 -9.01 -10.38 -23.54
C LEU A 70 -9.01 -10.37 -25.08
N ALA A 71 -7.83 -10.45 -25.70
CA ALA A 71 -7.65 -10.54 -27.14
C ALA A 71 -7.84 -11.96 -27.70
N ASP A 72 -7.96 -13.00 -26.84
CA ASP A 72 -8.15 -14.38 -27.27
C ASP A 72 -9.53 -14.58 -27.92
N PRO A 73 -9.61 -15.00 -29.20
CA PRO A 73 -10.87 -15.31 -29.87
C PRO A 73 -11.71 -16.35 -29.13
N ALA A 74 -11.09 -17.30 -28.41
CA ALA A 74 -11.80 -18.31 -27.64
C ALA A 74 -12.50 -17.72 -26.39
N VAL A 75 -11.98 -16.60 -25.86
CA VAL A 75 -12.66 -15.82 -24.82
C VAL A 75 -13.82 -15.04 -25.43
N ALA A 76 -13.60 -14.39 -26.58
CA ALA A 76 -14.63 -13.57 -27.25
C ALA A 76 -15.92 -14.33 -27.63
N THR A 77 -15.84 -15.65 -27.84
CA THR A 77 -17.00 -16.49 -28.16
C THR A 77 -17.84 -16.92 -26.96
N ASP A 78 -17.37 -16.68 -25.73
CA ASP A 78 -18.04 -17.10 -24.50
C ASP A 78 -18.33 -15.87 -23.61
N PRO A 79 -19.60 -15.42 -23.51
CA PRO A 79 -19.96 -14.23 -22.75
C PRO A 79 -19.54 -14.26 -21.27
N THR A 80 -19.52 -15.44 -20.64
CA THR A 80 -19.08 -15.58 -19.26
C THR A 80 -17.57 -15.39 -19.15
N ARG A 81 -16.81 -15.95 -20.08
CA ARG A 81 -15.34 -15.75 -20.15
C ARG A 81 -14.98 -14.31 -20.48
N VAL A 82 -15.72 -13.65 -21.37
CA VAL A 82 -15.54 -12.21 -21.67
C VAL A 82 -15.70 -11.37 -20.40
N GLY A 83 -16.77 -11.59 -19.63
CA GLY A 83 -16.99 -10.85 -18.39
C GLY A 83 -15.87 -11.07 -17.36
N ALA A 84 -15.42 -12.31 -17.20
CA ALA A 84 -14.33 -12.65 -16.29
C ALA A 84 -12.98 -12.03 -16.74
N ALA A 85 -12.67 -12.07 -18.04
CA ALA A 85 -11.45 -11.49 -18.60
C ALA A 85 -11.43 -9.97 -18.43
N HIS A 86 -12.54 -9.29 -18.72
CA HIS A 86 -12.68 -7.85 -18.46
C HIS A 86 -12.48 -7.50 -16.98
N ALA A 87 -13.12 -8.25 -16.07
CA ALA A 87 -12.96 -7.99 -14.64
C ALA A 87 -11.51 -8.19 -14.17
N ARG A 88 -10.80 -9.18 -14.73
CA ARG A 88 -9.37 -9.39 -14.45
C ARG A 88 -8.53 -8.23 -14.97
N PHE A 89 -8.78 -7.78 -16.21
CA PHE A 89 -8.10 -6.66 -16.82
C PHE A 89 -8.26 -5.37 -16.00
N GLU A 90 -9.50 -4.99 -15.67
CA GLU A 90 -9.79 -3.78 -14.88
C GLU A 90 -9.10 -3.83 -13.51
N LYS A 91 -9.11 -5.01 -12.86
CA LYS A 91 -8.43 -5.20 -11.58
C LYS A 91 -6.91 -5.04 -11.70
N ALA A 92 -6.30 -5.62 -12.74
CA ALA A 92 -4.86 -5.50 -12.97
C ALA A 92 -4.47 -4.06 -13.28
N GLN A 93 -5.26 -3.36 -14.10
CA GLN A 93 -5.03 -1.96 -14.42
C GLN A 93 -5.12 -1.07 -13.17
N ALA A 94 -6.16 -1.24 -12.35
CA ALA A 94 -6.33 -0.50 -11.11
C ALA A 94 -5.18 -0.75 -10.12
N ALA A 95 -4.61 -1.96 -10.10
CA ALA A 95 -3.46 -2.28 -9.25
C ALA A 95 -2.19 -1.53 -9.69
N VAL A 96 -1.90 -1.49 -11.00
CA VAL A 96 -0.78 -0.72 -11.56
C VAL A 96 -0.92 0.76 -11.21
N GLU A 97 -2.10 1.34 -11.46
CA GLU A 97 -2.38 2.75 -11.16
C GLU A 97 -2.21 3.07 -9.66
N ALA A 98 -2.71 2.19 -8.78
CA ALA A 98 -2.57 2.36 -7.33
C ALA A 98 -1.11 2.30 -6.86
N LEU A 99 -0.30 1.40 -7.42
CA LEU A 99 1.12 1.29 -7.10
C LEU A 99 1.89 2.53 -7.55
N TYR A 100 1.65 3.03 -8.77
CA TYR A 100 2.25 4.27 -9.23
C TYR A 100 1.84 5.48 -8.40
N ALA A 101 0.56 5.60 -8.04
CA ALA A 101 0.09 6.67 -7.16
C ALA A 101 0.79 6.62 -5.80
N ARG A 102 0.91 5.42 -5.22
CA ARG A 102 1.58 5.21 -3.95
C ARG A 102 3.09 5.51 -4.02
N TRP A 103 3.75 5.14 -5.12
CA TRP A 103 5.14 5.48 -5.35
C TRP A 103 5.34 7.00 -5.35
N ALA A 104 4.51 7.73 -6.10
CA ALA A 104 4.56 9.19 -6.15
C ALA A 104 4.34 9.84 -4.77
N GLU A 105 3.43 9.32 -3.93
CA GLU A 105 3.26 9.78 -2.54
C GLU A 105 4.53 9.60 -1.71
N LEU A 106 5.20 8.46 -1.84
CA LEU A 106 6.42 8.15 -1.10
C LEU A 106 7.59 9.02 -1.56
N GLU A 107 7.71 9.27 -2.86
CA GLU A 107 8.68 10.21 -3.42
C GLU A 107 8.45 11.64 -2.91
N GLN A 108 7.19 12.10 -2.92
CA GLN A 108 6.83 13.42 -2.38
C GLN A 108 7.20 13.53 -0.90
N LYS A 109 6.83 12.55 -0.08
CA LYS A 109 7.22 12.52 1.34
C LYS A 109 8.73 12.54 1.51
N GLN A 110 9.46 11.75 0.72
CA GLN A 110 10.92 11.73 0.79
C GLN A 110 11.51 13.12 0.48
N ALA A 111 10.99 13.80 -0.55
CA ALA A 111 11.41 15.16 -0.91
C ALA A 111 11.08 16.18 0.19
N GLU A 112 9.89 16.12 0.79
CA GLU A 112 9.48 16.99 1.91
C GLU A 112 10.33 16.80 3.17
N LEU A 113 10.83 15.59 3.41
CA LEU A 113 11.64 15.25 4.57
C LEU A 113 13.13 15.58 4.39
N ALA A 114 13.58 15.71 3.14
CA ALA A 114 14.94 16.09 2.78
C ALA A 114 15.16 17.62 2.75
N GLY A 115 14.08 18.40 2.66
CA GLY A 115 14.10 19.87 2.70
C GLY A 115 13.95 20.45 4.11
#